data_AF-A0A2J8A6T2-F1
#
_entry.id   AF-A0A2J8A6T2-F1
#
_cell.length_a   1.000
_cell.length_b   1.000
_cell.length_c   1.000
_cell.angle_alpha   90.00
_cell.angle_beta   90.00
_cell.angle_gamma   90.00
#
_symmetry.space_group_name_H-M   'P 1'
#
loop_
_entity.id
_entity.type
_entity.pdbx_description
1 polymer ?
#
loop_
_entity_poly.entity_id
_entity_poly.type
_entity_poly.pdbx_seq_one_letter_code
_entity_poly.pdbx_strand_id
1 'polypeptide(L)'
;MSFRKSVTHKAGRVWDNSEKKDLYTGWRRMKFEQEGVGQEVDHIVECQLWEYMWENAFDGRMTTRGRLAPVVALWNDVDNLNVTSERLNQSKGDAFEVWKDGREDSLWSALVRYNVPGNHRAKICVAFEEAAGWLADELGELADEKECELYGNMASELEWWCDRTGN
;
A
#
# COMPACT_ATOMS: atom_id res chain seq x y z
N MET A 1 15.43 9.35 0.05
CA MET A 1 14.34 10.25 -0.39
C MET A 1 13.06 9.55 0.04
N SER A 2 12.17 10.19 0.80
CA SER A 2 10.97 9.49 1.26
C SER A 2 9.86 9.57 0.22
N PHE A 3 9.22 8.43 -0.05
CA PHE A 3 8.02 8.35 -0.89
C PHE A 3 6.75 8.76 -0.14
N ARG A 4 6.83 8.77 1.19
CA ARG A 4 5.72 9.17 2.04
C ARG A 4 5.47 10.67 1.93
N LYS A 5 4.28 11.02 1.44
CA LYS A 5 3.72 12.38 1.55
C LYS A 5 2.69 12.41 2.66
N SER A 6 2.42 13.61 3.20
CA SER A 6 1.26 13.78 4.08
C SER A 6 -0.02 13.56 3.27
N VAL A 7 -0.76 12.51 3.58
CA VAL A 7 -2.01 12.13 2.90
C VAL A 7 -3.26 12.36 3.75
N THR A 8 -3.12 12.81 5.00
CA THR A 8 -4.23 13.06 5.94
C THR A 8 -5.30 13.98 5.34
N HIS A 9 -4.89 14.99 4.58
CA HIS A 9 -5.80 15.93 3.91
C HIS A 9 -6.67 15.28 2.81
N LYS A 10 -6.33 14.06 2.38
CA LYS A 10 -7.10 13.29 1.37
C LYS A 10 -8.23 12.46 1.97
N ALA A 11 -8.37 12.38 3.30
CA ALA A 11 -9.34 11.50 3.96
C ALA A 11 -10.76 11.57 3.37
N GLY A 12 -11.25 12.78 3.07
CA GLY A 12 -12.56 12.95 2.43
C GLY A 12 -12.68 12.24 1.08
N ARG A 13 -11.68 12.43 0.20
CA ARG A 13 -11.59 11.82 -1.13
C ARG A 13 -11.41 10.31 -1.05
N VAL A 14 -10.59 9.83 -0.11
CA VAL A 14 -10.39 8.38 0.10
C VAL A 14 -11.70 7.72 0.52
N TRP A 15 -12.44 8.34 1.44
CA TRP A 15 -13.78 7.89 1.77
C TRP A 15 -14.73 7.90 0.57
N ASP A 16 -14.67 8.89 -0.32
CA ASP A 16 -15.48 8.89 -1.55
C ASP A 16 -15.10 7.72 -2.47
N ASN A 17 -13.79 7.47 -2.64
CA ASN A 17 -13.27 6.41 -3.50
C ASN A 17 -13.74 5.02 -3.06
N SER A 18 -13.80 4.79 -1.74
CA SER A 18 -14.18 3.51 -1.15
C SER A 18 -15.68 3.39 -0.82
N GLU A 19 -16.55 4.19 -1.46
CA GLU A 19 -18.00 4.23 -1.18
C GLU A 19 -18.36 4.43 0.30
N LYS A 20 -17.56 5.24 0.99
CA LYS A 20 -17.68 5.53 2.44
C LYS A 20 -17.44 4.30 3.31
N LYS A 21 -16.65 3.32 2.85
CA LYS A 21 -16.31 2.10 3.59
C LYS A 21 -14.81 1.96 3.81
N ASP A 22 -14.42 1.50 4.98
CA ASP A 22 -13.05 1.03 5.23
C ASP A 22 -12.91 -0.31 4.50
N LEU A 23 -11.94 -0.41 3.59
CA LEU A 23 -11.73 -1.61 2.78
C LEU A 23 -11.39 -2.84 3.63
N TYR A 24 -10.76 -2.67 4.79
CA TYR A 24 -10.29 -3.77 5.63
C TYR A 24 -11.37 -4.31 6.55
N THR A 25 -12.22 -3.44 7.07
CA THR A 25 -13.26 -3.83 8.04
C THR A 25 -14.64 -3.94 7.37
N GLY A 26 -14.86 -3.20 6.28
CA GLY A 26 -16.19 -2.95 5.70
C GLY A 26 -17.03 -1.98 6.53
N TRP A 27 -16.46 -1.36 7.57
CA TRP A 27 -17.17 -0.39 8.37
C TRP A 27 -17.42 0.88 7.57
N ARG A 28 -18.64 1.43 7.73
CA ARG A 28 -18.97 2.70 7.11
C ARG A 28 -18.34 3.85 7.89
N ARG A 29 -17.98 4.93 7.19
CA ARG A 29 -17.52 6.20 7.78
C ARG A 29 -18.37 6.65 8.97
N MET A 30 -19.70 6.53 8.86
CA MET A 30 -20.64 6.88 9.92
C MET A 30 -20.35 6.16 11.25
N LYS A 31 -19.87 4.91 11.21
CA LYS A 31 -19.50 4.16 12.42
C LYS A 31 -18.33 4.83 13.14
N PHE A 32 -17.30 5.27 12.41
CA PHE A 32 -16.16 5.99 12.98
C PHE A 32 -16.61 7.28 13.66
N GLU A 33 -17.50 8.03 13.00
CA GLU A 33 -18.02 9.31 13.50
C GLU A 33 -18.92 9.12 14.74
N GLN A 34 -19.79 8.09 14.76
CA GLN A 34 -20.71 7.83 15.85
C GLN A 34 -20.04 7.21 17.08
N GLU A 35 -19.10 6.29 16.87
CA GLU A 35 -18.42 5.57 17.95
C GLU A 35 -17.13 6.27 18.40
N GLY A 36 -16.74 7.38 17.76
CA GLY A 36 -15.54 8.13 18.10
C GLY A 36 -14.25 7.35 17.85
N VAL A 37 -14.23 6.49 16.82
CA VAL A 37 -13.05 5.69 16.47
C VAL A 37 -12.01 6.59 15.79
N GLY A 38 -10.80 6.65 16.36
CA GLY A 38 -9.66 7.32 15.74
C GLY A 38 -9.37 6.73 14.36
N GLN A 39 -9.22 7.59 13.34
CA GLN A 39 -9.10 7.18 11.94
C GLN A 39 -7.85 7.79 11.32
N GLU A 40 -7.18 7.01 10.46
CA GLU A 40 -6.01 7.44 9.72
C GLU A 40 -6.17 7.15 8.23
N VAL A 41 -5.58 8.02 7.41
CA VAL A 41 -5.37 7.71 5.99
C VAL A 41 -4.15 6.82 5.91
N ASP A 42 -4.33 5.69 5.25
CA ASP A 42 -3.40 4.59 5.21
C ASP A 42 -3.08 4.22 3.76
N HIS A 43 -1.84 3.80 3.50
CA HIS A 43 -1.41 3.28 2.20
C HIS A 43 -1.67 1.78 2.15
N ILE A 44 -2.48 1.33 1.21
CA ILE A 44 -2.85 -0.08 1.10
C ILE A 44 -1.60 -0.94 0.86
N VAL A 45 -0.81 -0.55 -0.14
CA VAL A 45 0.56 -1.03 -0.32
C VAL A 45 1.48 -0.10 0.46
N GLU A 46 2.14 -0.65 1.49
CA GLU A 46 2.93 0.12 2.44
C GLU A 46 4.12 0.84 1.82
N CYS A 47 4.38 2.09 2.21
CA CYS A 47 5.50 2.88 1.67
C CYS A 47 6.86 2.18 1.89
N GLN A 48 7.03 1.41 2.98
CA GLN A 48 8.29 0.69 3.23
C GLN A 48 8.59 -0.37 2.15
N LEU A 49 7.55 -0.93 1.52
CA LEU A 49 7.70 -1.94 0.48
C LEU A 49 8.21 -1.27 -0.79
N TRP A 50 7.68 -0.09 -1.10
CA TRP A 50 8.16 0.70 -2.23
C TRP A 50 9.59 1.18 -2.05
N GLU A 51 9.92 1.67 -0.86
CA GLU A 51 11.31 2.06 -0.53
C GLU A 51 12.25 0.86 -0.69
N TYR A 52 11.83 -0.35 -0.26
CA TYR A 52 12.59 -1.58 -0.48
C TYR A 52 12.73 -1.94 -1.96
N MET A 53 11.63 -1.99 -2.73
CA MET A 53 11.66 -2.32 -4.15
C MET A 53 12.55 -1.34 -4.89
N TRP A 54 12.45 -0.05 -4.56
CA TRP A 54 13.31 0.98 -5.10
C TRP A 54 14.79 0.75 -4.73
N GLU A 55 15.13 0.55 -3.46
CA GLU A 55 16.52 0.28 -3.06
C GLU A 55 17.14 -0.92 -3.82
N ASN A 56 16.35 -1.96 -4.07
CA ASN A 56 16.79 -3.17 -4.77
C ASN A 56 16.75 -3.05 -6.31
N ALA A 57 15.79 -2.30 -6.87
CA ALA A 57 15.62 -2.12 -8.32
C ALA A 57 16.75 -1.27 -8.93
N PHE A 58 17.41 -0.41 -8.15
CA PHE A 58 18.38 0.56 -8.67
C PHE A 58 19.86 0.19 -8.48
N ASP A 59 20.23 -0.90 -7.80
CA ASP A 59 21.64 -1.23 -7.49
C ASP A 59 22.44 0.01 -6.96
N GLY A 60 21.75 0.97 -6.32
CA GLY A 60 22.32 2.23 -5.84
C GLY A 60 22.57 3.35 -6.89
N ARG A 61 22.03 3.27 -8.12
CA ARG A 61 22.19 4.34 -9.14
C ARG A 61 21.26 5.54 -8.88
N MET A 62 21.77 6.75 -9.12
CA MET A 62 21.02 7.99 -8.84
C MET A 62 19.98 8.33 -9.92
N THR A 63 18.71 8.30 -9.53
CA THR A 63 17.56 8.78 -10.33
C THR A 63 17.30 10.26 -10.06
N THR A 64 16.94 11.04 -11.08
CA THR A 64 16.67 12.47 -10.91
C THR A 64 15.34 12.69 -10.20
N ARG A 65 15.25 13.77 -9.39
CA ARG A 65 14.00 14.16 -8.71
C ARG A 65 12.81 14.31 -9.68
N GLY A 66 13.06 14.73 -10.91
CA GLY A 66 12.03 14.91 -11.94
C GLY A 66 11.40 13.59 -12.42
N ARG A 67 12.19 12.52 -12.56
CA ARG A 67 11.69 11.19 -12.91
C ARG A 67 10.93 10.53 -11.76
N LEU A 68 11.30 10.85 -10.53
CA LEU A 68 10.66 10.34 -9.32
C LEU A 68 9.33 11.01 -8.98
N ALA A 69 9.14 12.28 -9.37
CA ALA A 69 7.92 13.03 -9.07
C ALA A 69 6.62 12.33 -9.48
N PRO A 70 6.46 11.78 -10.71
CA PRO A 70 5.24 11.06 -11.10
C PRO A 70 5.04 9.77 -10.30
N VAL A 71 6.10 9.00 -10.08
CA VAL A 71 6.06 7.75 -9.29
C VAL A 71 5.62 8.01 -7.86
N VAL A 72 6.18 9.04 -7.21
CA VAL A 72 5.76 9.45 -5.86
C VAL A 72 4.32 9.97 -5.87
N ALA A 73 3.85 10.59 -6.96
CA ALA A 73 2.46 11.01 -7.06
C ALA A 73 1.52 9.81 -7.11
N LEU A 74 1.85 8.82 -7.96
CA LEU A 74 1.10 7.56 -8.12
C LEU A 74 0.97 6.80 -6.81
N TRP A 75 2.07 6.61 -6.07
CA TRP A 75 2.04 5.87 -4.79
C TRP A 75 1.11 6.50 -3.74
N ASN A 76 0.97 7.82 -3.80
CA ASN A 76 0.14 8.58 -2.86
C ASN A 76 -1.25 8.87 -3.44
N ASP A 77 -1.63 8.28 -4.58
CA ASP A 77 -2.94 8.48 -5.18
C ASP A 77 -4.05 7.83 -4.32
N VAL A 78 -5.27 8.35 -4.42
CA VAL A 78 -6.41 7.89 -3.63
C VAL A 78 -6.76 6.42 -3.88
N ASP A 79 -6.36 5.85 -5.01
CA ASP A 79 -6.58 4.43 -5.33
C ASP A 79 -5.70 3.47 -4.51
N ASN A 80 -4.51 3.92 -4.07
CA ASN A 80 -3.68 3.16 -3.11
C ASN A 80 -3.92 3.59 -1.64
N LEU A 81 -4.98 4.37 -1.37
CA LEU A 81 -5.27 4.83 -0.02
C LEU A 81 -6.55 4.19 0.53
N ASN A 82 -6.54 3.91 1.82
CA ASN A 82 -7.71 3.55 2.60
C ASN A 82 -7.86 4.51 3.80
N VAL A 83 -9.05 4.55 4.40
CA VAL A 83 -9.21 5.09 5.75
C VAL A 83 -9.59 3.95 6.67
N THR A 84 -8.78 3.75 7.72
CA THR A 84 -9.01 2.70 8.71
C THR A 84 -8.74 3.21 10.12
N SER A 85 -9.00 2.37 11.13
CA SER A 85 -8.72 2.73 12.52
C SER A 85 -7.22 2.76 12.77
N GLU A 86 -6.73 3.73 13.57
CA GLU A 86 -5.32 3.85 13.98
C GLU A 86 -4.74 2.51 14.48
N ARG A 87 -5.51 1.79 15.31
CA ARG A 87 -5.09 0.49 15.83
C ARG A 87 -4.86 -0.55 14.73
N LEU A 88 -5.80 -0.65 13.78
CA LEU A 88 -5.67 -1.62 12.69
C LEU A 88 -4.53 -1.22 11.75
N ASN A 89 -4.38 0.07 11.48
CA ASN A 89 -3.28 0.62 10.70
C ASN A 89 -1.92 0.22 11.29
N GLN A 90 -1.72 0.45 12.59
CA GLN A 90 -0.48 0.06 13.29
C GLN A 90 -0.21 -1.45 13.20
N SER A 91 -1.20 -2.29 13.52
CA SER A 91 -1.02 -3.76 13.44
C SER A 91 -0.73 -4.25 12.02
N LYS A 92 -1.32 -3.60 11.02
CA LYS A 92 -1.06 -3.89 9.60
C LYS A 92 0.37 -3.47 9.22
N GLY A 93 0.78 -2.25 9.56
CA GLY A 93 2.13 -1.74 9.29
C GLY A 93 3.21 -2.62 9.92
N ASP A 94 3.07 -3.02 11.18
CA ASP A 94 4.04 -3.91 11.83
C ASP A 94 4.10 -5.28 11.15
N ALA A 95 2.96 -5.80 10.65
CA ALA A 95 2.91 -7.05 9.89
C ALA A 95 3.65 -6.93 8.54
N PHE A 96 3.48 -5.82 7.83
CA PHE A 96 4.21 -5.56 6.58
C PHE A 96 5.72 -5.49 6.80
N GLU A 97 6.19 -4.89 7.90
CA GLU A 97 7.61 -4.81 8.19
C GLU A 97 8.24 -6.20 8.40
N VAL A 98 7.62 -7.08 9.19
CA VAL A 98 8.18 -8.44 9.38
C VAL A 98 8.08 -9.30 8.13
N TRP A 99 7.04 -9.13 7.32
CA TRP A 99 6.86 -9.87 6.09
C TRP A 99 7.89 -9.45 5.03
N LYS A 100 8.09 -8.13 4.87
CA LYS A 100 9.14 -7.55 4.03
C LYS A 100 10.53 -8.06 4.41
N ASP A 101 10.83 -8.16 5.70
CA ASP A 101 12.10 -8.66 6.21
C ASP A 101 12.28 -10.19 6.01
N GLY A 102 11.31 -10.89 5.42
CA GLY A 102 11.36 -12.33 5.17
C GLY A 102 11.23 -13.18 6.42
N ARG A 103 10.74 -12.63 7.53
CA ARG A 103 10.56 -13.36 8.80
C ARG A 103 9.26 -14.16 8.84
N GLU A 104 8.36 -13.89 7.90
CA GLU A 104 7.09 -14.57 7.71
C GLU A 104 6.98 -15.01 6.24
N ASP A 105 6.43 -16.20 6.02
CA ASP A 105 6.33 -16.80 4.68
C ASP A 105 5.35 -16.03 3.79
N SER A 106 4.29 -15.49 4.39
CA SER A 106 3.25 -14.72 3.72
C SER A 106 2.74 -13.53 4.53
N LEU A 107 2.12 -12.55 3.86
CA LEU A 107 1.44 -11.43 4.52
C LEU A 107 0.36 -11.95 5.47
N TRP A 108 -0.39 -12.98 5.07
CA TRP A 108 -1.38 -13.61 5.92
C TRP A 108 -0.80 -14.07 7.26
N SER A 109 0.33 -14.78 7.24
CA SER A 109 1.03 -15.26 8.45
C SER A 109 1.49 -14.10 9.33
N ALA A 110 2.01 -13.03 8.72
CA ALA A 110 2.36 -11.81 9.45
C ALA A 110 1.13 -11.17 10.12
N LEU A 111 0.00 -11.05 9.41
CA LEU A 111 -1.23 -10.51 9.96
C LEU A 111 -1.80 -11.37 11.10
N VAL A 112 -1.62 -12.70 11.05
CA VAL A 112 -1.94 -13.61 12.17
C VAL A 112 -1.10 -13.25 13.39
N ARG A 113 0.22 -13.12 13.21
CA ARG A 113 1.17 -12.79 14.29
C ARG A 113 0.84 -11.47 14.97
N TYR A 114 0.36 -10.48 14.22
CA TYR A 114 -0.04 -9.17 14.74
C TYR A 114 -1.53 -9.09 15.15
N ASN A 115 -2.17 -10.23 15.40
CA ASN A 115 -3.52 -10.34 15.94
C ASN A 115 -4.61 -9.63 15.11
N VAL A 116 -4.44 -9.56 13.79
CA VAL A 116 -5.47 -9.02 12.90
C VAL A 116 -6.63 -10.03 12.79
N PRO A 117 -7.89 -9.62 13.01
CA PRO A 117 -9.05 -10.51 12.89
C PRO A 117 -9.16 -11.16 11.52
N GLY A 118 -9.52 -12.45 11.48
CA GLY A 118 -9.49 -13.24 10.24
C GLY A 118 -10.28 -12.66 9.07
N ASN A 119 -11.44 -12.07 9.34
CA ASN A 119 -12.26 -11.38 8.34
C ASN A 119 -11.62 -10.09 7.81
N HIS A 120 -10.77 -9.42 8.60
CA HIS A 120 -10.03 -8.24 8.15
C HIS A 120 -8.77 -8.65 7.38
N ARG A 121 -8.12 -9.75 7.76
CA ARG A 121 -6.93 -10.26 7.05
C ARG A 121 -7.21 -10.52 5.58
N ALA A 122 -8.26 -11.27 5.28
CA ALA A 122 -8.65 -11.57 3.90
C ALA A 122 -8.88 -10.29 3.10
N LYS A 123 -9.57 -9.31 3.68
CA LYS A 123 -9.82 -8.01 3.03
C LYS A 123 -8.55 -7.18 2.85
N ILE A 124 -7.62 -7.23 3.80
CA ILE A 124 -6.30 -6.57 3.66
C ILE A 124 -5.51 -7.22 2.52
N CYS A 125 -5.45 -8.54 2.45
CA CYS A 125 -4.76 -9.23 1.35
C CYS A 125 -5.40 -8.91 -0.01
N VAL A 126 -6.73 -8.98 -0.13
CA VAL A 126 -7.44 -8.61 -1.36
C VAL A 126 -7.16 -7.16 -1.75
N ALA A 127 -7.32 -6.22 -0.82
CA ALA A 127 -7.05 -4.81 -1.09
C ALA A 127 -5.59 -4.58 -1.51
N PHE A 128 -4.65 -5.29 -0.87
CA PHE A 128 -3.24 -5.26 -1.24
C PHE A 128 -3.00 -5.74 -2.66
N GLU A 129 -3.54 -6.92 -3.02
CA GLU A 129 -3.41 -7.50 -4.36
C GLU A 129 -4.00 -6.59 -5.44
N GLU A 130 -5.20 -6.05 -5.19
CA GLU A 130 -5.88 -5.11 -6.11
C GLU A 130 -5.07 -3.82 -6.30
N ALA A 131 -4.61 -3.22 -5.21
CA ALA A 131 -3.83 -1.98 -5.26
C ALA A 131 -2.45 -2.20 -5.90
N ALA A 132 -1.80 -3.33 -5.62
CA ALA A 132 -0.52 -3.69 -6.22
C ALA A 132 -0.63 -3.97 -7.72
N GLY A 133 -1.71 -4.64 -8.17
CA GLY A 133 -2.00 -4.84 -9.59
C GLY A 133 -2.22 -3.51 -10.32
N TRP A 134 -3.07 -2.64 -9.78
CA TRP A 134 -3.28 -1.30 -10.33
C TRP A 134 -1.97 -0.49 -10.39
N LEU A 135 -1.17 -0.49 -9.32
CA LEU A 135 0.13 0.18 -9.31
C LEU A 135 1.08 -0.37 -10.37
N ALA A 136 1.14 -1.69 -10.55
CA ALA A 136 1.98 -2.32 -11.55
C ALA A 136 1.61 -1.89 -12.98
N ASP A 137 0.30 -1.86 -13.28
CA ASP A 137 -0.22 -1.40 -14.59
C ASP A 137 0.15 0.07 -14.85
N GLU A 138 -0.13 0.96 -13.90
CA GLU A 138 0.16 2.40 -14.01
C GLU A 138 1.67 2.69 -14.12
N LEU A 139 2.50 1.89 -13.46
CA LEU A 139 3.95 1.96 -13.60
C LEU A 139 4.39 1.55 -15.00
N GLY A 140 3.79 0.49 -15.56
CA GLY A 140 4.02 0.06 -16.94
C GLY A 140 3.68 1.17 -17.94
N GLU A 141 2.49 1.76 -17.81
CA GLU A 141 2.06 2.87 -18.69
C GLU A 141 2.98 4.09 -18.54
N LEU A 142 3.37 4.45 -17.32
CA LEU A 142 4.30 5.55 -17.07
C LEU A 142 5.69 5.28 -17.66
N ALA A 143 6.16 4.04 -17.62
CA ALA A 143 7.43 3.64 -18.21
C ALA A 143 7.42 3.87 -19.73
N ASP A 144 6.36 3.41 -20.38
CA ASP A 144 6.14 3.56 -21.82
C ASP A 144 6.02 5.04 -22.22
N GLU A 145 5.20 5.82 -21.51
CA GLU A 145 4.99 7.25 -21.78
C GLU A 145 6.28 8.08 -21.66
N LYS A 146 7.18 7.68 -20.75
CA LYS A 146 8.45 8.38 -20.51
C LYS A 146 9.61 7.81 -21.34
N GLU A 147 9.34 6.85 -22.22
CA GLU A 147 10.35 6.12 -23.00
C GLU A 147 11.51 5.65 -22.10
N CYS A 148 11.18 5.18 -20.90
CA CYS A 148 12.17 4.75 -19.93
C CYS A 148 11.86 3.34 -19.44
N GLU A 149 12.89 2.50 -19.41
CA GLU A 149 12.80 1.27 -18.64
C GLU A 149 12.75 1.63 -17.16
N LEU A 150 11.70 1.21 -16.46
CA LEU A 150 11.75 1.08 -15.01
C LEU A 150 12.80 0.00 -14.71
N TYR A 151 14.02 0.43 -14.40
CA TYR A 151 15.16 -0.45 -14.13
C TYR A 151 14.88 -1.33 -12.91
N GLY A 152 15.08 -2.64 -13.05
CA GLY A 152 14.60 -3.64 -12.09
C GLY A 152 13.08 -3.65 -12.17
N ASN A 153 12.48 -4.71 -12.70
CA ASN A 153 11.05 -4.72 -13.01
C ASN A 153 10.22 -4.56 -11.72
N MET A 154 9.96 -3.31 -11.31
CA MET A 154 9.20 -2.96 -10.09
C MET A 154 7.78 -3.51 -10.17
N ALA A 155 7.23 -3.66 -11.38
CA ALA A 155 5.98 -4.38 -11.60
C ALA A 155 6.15 -5.87 -11.26
N SER A 156 7.23 -6.53 -11.69
CA SER A 156 7.51 -7.92 -11.27
C SER A 156 7.82 -8.06 -9.78
N GLU A 157 8.44 -7.08 -9.13
CA GLU A 157 8.56 -7.09 -7.67
C GLU A 157 7.17 -6.98 -7.02
N LEU A 158 6.30 -6.07 -7.47
CA LEU A 158 4.91 -6.01 -6.99
C LEU A 158 4.17 -7.33 -7.20
N GLU A 159 4.29 -7.94 -8.38
CA GLU A 159 3.73 -9.26 -8.68
C GLU A 159 4.26 -10.33 -7.71
N TRP A 160 5.57 -10.35 -7.46
CA TRP A 160 6.18 -11.30 -6.51
C TRP A 160 5.65 -11.11 -5.08
N TRP A 161 5.35 -9.88 -4.67
CA TRP A 161 4.75 -9.60 -3.35
C TRP A 161 3.29 -10.03 -3.31
N CYS A 162 2.54 -9.82 -4.39
CA CYS A 162 1.18 -10.34 -4.54
C CYS A 162 1.14 -11.86 -4.38
N ASP A 163 2.05 -12.59 -5.04
CA ASP A 163 2.14 -14.04 -4.93
C ASP A 163 2.44 -14.53 -3.50
N ARG A 164 2.97 -13.64 -2.65
CA ARG A 164 3.33 -13.92 -1.25
C ARG A 164 2.30 -13.38 -0.25
N THR A 165 1.12 -12.95 -0.67
CA THR A 165 0.05 -12.58 0.28
C THR A 165 -0.46 -13.79 1.06
N GLY A 166 -0.52 -14.96 0.41
CA GLY A 166 -0.95 -16.23 0.99
C GLY A 166 -2.44 -16.29 1.36
N ASN A 167 -3.28 -15.57 0.61
CA ASN A 167 -4.73 -15.49 0.76
C ASN A 167 -5.47 -16.72 0.20
#